data_AF-A0A9E2K6M1-F1
#
_entry.id   AF-A0A9E2K6M1-F1
#
_cell.length_a   1.000
_cell.length_b   1.000
_cell.length_c   1.000
_cell.angle_alpha   90.00
_cell.angle_beta   90.00
_cell.angle_gamma   90.00
#
_symmetry.space_group_name_H-M   'P 1'
#
loop_
_entity.id
_entity.type
_entity.pdbx_description
1 polymer ?
#
loop_
_entity_poly.entity_id
_entity_poly.type
_entity_poly.pdbx_seq_one_letter_code
_entity_poly.pdbx_strand_id
1 'polypeptide(L)'
;MLFNVSAASVAASAGTESGIGAEMAATAAAAAAALTGVMPMGADLDSAAFAAALNAAGASYLGTATEHVLNRDLFAAAQGVAAATYTATDIVNKATLAL
;
A
#
# COMPACT_ATOMS: atom_id res chain seq x y z
N MET A 1 20.75 12.73 -21.71
CA MET A 1 21.08 11.69 -20.71
C MET A 1 20.31 10.44 -21.08
N LEU A 2 20.99 9.35 -21.45
CA LEU A 2 20.33 8.06 -21.70
C LEU A 2 20.30 7.30 -20.37
N PHE A 3 19.21 7.41 -19.61
CA PHE A 3 19.03 6.57 -18.44
C PHE A 3 18.79 5.12 -18.91
N ASN A 4 19.68 4.20 -18.55
CA ASN A 4 19.55 2.78 -18.88
C ASN A 4 18.54 2.11 -17.92
N VAL A 5 17.27 2.53 -17.99
CA VAL A 5 16.19 2.01 -17.14
C VAL A 5 15.52 0.82 -17.83
N SER A 6 15.45 -0.31 -17.14
CA SER A 6 14.64 -1.45 -17.58
C SER A 6 13.16 -1.19 -17.28
N ALA A 7 12.37 -0.87 -18.30
CA ALA A 7 10.93 -0.67 -18.15
C ALA A 7 10.22 -1.90 -17.57
N ALA A 8 10.68 -3.10 -17.95
CA ALA A 8 10.15 -4.36 -17.44
C ALA A 8 10.40 -4.54 -15.93
N SER A 9 11.58 -4.15 -15.42
CA SER A 9 11.84 -4.24 -13.97
C SER A 9 11.00 -3.23 -13.18
N VAL A 10 10.77 -2.03 -13.73
CA VAL A 10 9.88 -1.03 -13.10
C VAL A 10 8.44 -1.53 -13.07
N ALA A 11 7.94 -2.14 -14.15
CA ALA A 11 6.61 -2.75 -14.18
C ALA A 11 6.48 -3.92 -13.20
N ALA A 12 7.50 -4.76 -13.09
CA ALA A 12 7.52 -5.84 -12.09
C ALA A 12 7.50 -5.30 -10.65
N SER A 13 8.24 -4.22 -10.38
CA SER A 13 8.19 -3.52 -9.09
C SER A 13 6.80 -2.99 -8.80
N ALA A 14 6.15 -2.33 -9.77
CA ALA A 14 4.79 -1.81 -9.63
C ALA A 14 3.79 -2.91 -9.25
N GLY A 15 3.85 -4.06 -9.93
CA GLY A 15 3.01 -5.22 -9.62
C GLY A 15 3.28 -5.78 -8.22
N THR A 16 4.55 -5.79 -7.79
CA THR A 16 4.93 -6.24 -6.43
C THR A 16 4.35 -5.33 -5.35
N GLU A 17 4.48 -4.00 -5.52
CA GLU A 17 3.94 -3.03 -4.57
C GLU A 17 2.42 -3.12 -4.45
N SER A 18 1.71 -3.27 -5.58
CA SER A 18 0.26 -3.48 -5.58
C SER A 18 -0.14 -4.79 -4.91
N GLY A 19 0.61 -5.87 -5.11
CA GLY A 19 0.38 -7.15 -4.43
C GLY A 19 0.56 -7.06 -2.91
N ILE A 20 1.63 -6.40 -2.45
CA ILE A 20 1.86 -6.15 -1.02
C ILE A 20 0.77 -5.25 -0.43
N GLY A 21 0.33 -4.22 -1.17
CA GLY A 21 -0.79 -3.36 -0.78
C GLY A 21 -2.07 -4.16 -0.56
N ALA A 22 -2.40 -5.06 -1.48
CA ALA A 22 -3.57 -5.94 -1.37
C ALA A 22 -3.48 -6.91 -0.18
N GLU A 23 -2.31 -7.52 0.07
CA GLU A 23 -2.08 -8.38 1.23
C GLU A 23 -2.25 -7.62 2.55
N MET A 24 -1.68 -6.41 2.63
CA MET A 24 -1.80 -5.55 3.81
C MET A 24 -3.24 -5.12 4.05
N ALA A 25 -3.98 -4.75 3.00
CA ALA A 25 -5.40 -4.42 3.11
C ALA A 25 -6.23 -5.61 3.61
N ALA A 26 -5.97 -6.82 3.07
CA ALA A 26 -6.67 -8.03 3.47
C ALA A 26 -6.40 -8.40 4.93
N THR A 27 -5.14 -8.33 5.38
CA THR A 27 -4.76 -8.62 6.76
C THR A 27 -5.32 -7.61 7.75
N ALA A 28 -5.28 -6.31 7.42
CA ALA A 28 -5.90 -5.27 8.23
C ALA A 28 -7.42 -5.46 8.36
N ALA A 29 -8.10 -5.77 7.25
CA ALA A 29 -9.54 -6.06 7.25
C ALA A 29 -9.89 -7.29 8.11
N ALA A 30 -9.09 -8.36 8.02
CA ALA A 30 -9.29 -9.57 8.81
C ALA A 30 -9.11 -9.31 10.33
N ALA A 31 -8.18 -8.42 10.70
CA ALA A 31 -7.92 -8.08 12.11
C ALA A 31 -8.89 -7.03 12.68
N ALA A 32 -9.63 -6.31 11.83
CA ALA A 32 -10.37 -5.12 12.23
C ALA A 32 -11.35 -5.35 13.39
N ALA A 33 -12.18 -6.40 13.30
CA ALA A 33 -13.16 -6.71 14.33
C ALA A 33 -12.53 -7.07 15.68
N ALA A 34 -11.38 -7.77 15.68
CA ALA A 34 -10.68 -8.11 16.90
C ALA A 34 -10.03 -6.88 17.56
N LEU A 35 -9.60 -5.91 16.76
CA LEU A 35 -8.95 -4.68 17.23
C LEU A 35 -9.94 -3.63 17.75
N THR A 36 -11.19 -3.64 17.27
CA THR A 36 -12.21 -2.63 17.62
C THR A 36 -13.43 -3.20 18.36
N GLY A 37 -13.41 -4.49 18.68
CA GLY A 37 -14.48 -5.20 19.38
C GLY A 37 -14.16 -5.54 20.83
N VAL A 38 -13.19 -4.88 21.47
CA VAL A 38 -12.79 -5.20 22.84
C VAL A 38 -13.86 -4.77 23.83
N MET A 39 -14.26 -5.69 24.73
CA MET A 39 -15.23 -5.43 25.80
C MET A 39 -14.53 -5.31 27.16
N PRO A 40 -15.10 -4.53 28.11
CA PRO A 40 -14.60 -4.47 29.48
C PRO A 40 -14.54 -5.86 30.13
N MET A 41 -13.45 -6.14 30.87
CA MET A 41 -13.28 -7.39 31.62
C MET A 41 -14.18 -7.48 32.86
N GLY A 42 -14.63 -6.33 33.36
CA GLY A 42 -15.49 -6.17 34.52
C GLY A 42 -16.34 -4.89 34.44
N ALA A 43 -17.21 -4.69 35.43
CA ALA A 43 -18.10 -3.53 35.52
C ALA A 43 -17.46 -2.31 36.21
N ASP A 44 -16.19 -2.39 36.58
CA ASP A 44 -15.43 -1.30 37.17
C ASP A 44 -14.94 -0.29 36.11
N LEU A 45 -14.59 0.91 36.58
CA LEU A 45 -14.16 2.00 35.70
C LEU A 45 -12.82 1.71 35.00
N ASP A 46 -11.93 0.95 35.62
CA ASP A 46 -10.61 0.65 35.06
C ASP A 46 -10.76 -0.32 33.86
N SER A 47 -11.61 -1.34 33.99
CA SER A 47 -11.99 -2.25 32.90
C SER A 47 -12.60 -1.50 31.71
N ALA A 48 -13.47 -0.51 31.98
CA ALA A 48 -14.08 0.30 30.93
C ALA A 48 -13.04 1.20 30.22
N ALA A 49 -12.17 1.85 30.98
CA ALA A 49 -11.11 2.69 30.44
C ALA A 49 -10.10 1.88 29.60
N PHE A 50 -9.72 0.69 30.05
CA PHE A 50 -8.83 -0.21 29.32
C PHE A 50 -9.44 -0.63 27.97
N ALA A 51 -10.70 -1.09 27.96
CA ALA A 51 -11.38 -1.46 26.73
C ALA A 51 -11.48 -0.28 25.76
N ALA A 52 -11.83 0.92 26.24
CA ALA A 52 -11.89 2.12 25.41
C ALA A 52 -10.52 2.46 24.81
N ALA A 53 -9.45 2.42 25.59
CA ALA A 53 -8.09 2.69 25.13
C ALA A 53 -7.63 1.68 24.07
N LEU A 54 -7.93 0.38 24.27
CA LEU A 54 -7.52 -0.66 23.33
C LEU A 54 -8.27 -0.56 22.00
N ASN A 55 -9.58 -0.29 22.03
CA ASN A 55 -10.36 -0.05 20.82
C ASN A 55 -9.89 1.20 20.06
N ALA A 56 -9.55 2.28 20.77
CA ALA A 56 -9.01 3.49 20.16
C ALA A 56 -7.64 3.24 19.51
N ALA A 57 -6.76 2.48 20.17
CA ALA A 57 -5.47 2.07 19.60
C ALA A 57 -5.66 1.18 18.36
N GLY A 58 -6.60 0.23 18.40
CA GLY A 58 -6.97 -0.61 17.26
C GLY A 58 -7.48 0.20 16.07
N ALA A 59 -8.38 1.15 16.31
CA ALA A 59 -8.87 2.06 15.27
C ALA A 59 -7.75 2.93 14.68
N SER A 60 -6.86 3.46 15.52
CA SER A 60 -5.69 4.23 15.07
C SER A 60 -4.77 3.38 14.18
N TYR A 61 -4.48 2.14 14.58
CA TYR A 61 -3.68 1.22 13.77
C TYR A 61 -4.31 0.96 12.40
N LEU A 62 -5.61 0.68 12.34
CA LEU A 62 -6.33 0.45 11.08
C LEU A 62 -6.33 1.68 10.17
N GLY A 63 -6.47 2.88 10.76
CA GLY A 63 -6.33 4.14 10.03
C GLY A 63 -4.95 4.28 9.38
N THR A 64 -3.88 4.12 10.16
CA THR A 64 -2.50 4.18 9.65
C THR A 64 -2.19 3.07 8.64
N ALA A 65 -2.69 1.85 8.85
CA ALA A 65 -2.55 0.76 7.89
C ALA A 65 -3.21 1.11 6.55
N THR A 66 -4.38 1.75 6.58
CA THR A 66 -5.09 2.22 5.38
C THR A 66 -4.28 3.29 4.65
N GLU A 67 -3.76 4.30 5.36
CA GLU A 67 -2.88 5.32 4.77
C GLU A 67 -1.64 4.69 4.11
N HIS A 68 -1.08 3.66 4.75
CA HIS A 68 0.10 2.97 4.23
C HIS A 68 -0.20 2.16 2.97
N VAL A 69 -1.36 1.50 2.89
CA VAL A 69 -1.84 0.84 1.66
C VAL A 69 -1.98 1.87 0.54
N LEU A 70 -2.66 2.98 0.80
CA LEU A 70 -2.88 4.03 -0.21
C LEU A 70 -1.59 4.62 -0.75
N ASN A 71 -0.62 4.91 0.11
CA ASN A 71 0.68 5.43 -0.32
C ASN A 71 1.42 4.43 -1.23
N ARG A 72 1.32 3.14 -0.92
CA ARG A 72 1.94 2.08 -1.71
C ARG A 72 1.26 1.89 -3.06
N ASP A 73 -0.07 1.96 -3.11
CA ASP A 73 -0.81 1.89 -4.36
C ASP A 73 -0.52 3.10 -5.27
N LEU A 74 -0.39 4.30 -4.68
CA LEU A 74 0.05 5.49 -5.41
C LEU A 74 1.47 5.33 -5.96
N PHE A 75 2.37 4.73 -5.18
CA PHE A 75 3.72 4.44 -5.64
C PHE A 75 3.74 3.40 -6.77
N ALA A 76 2.98 2.32 -6.64
CA ALA A 76 2.80 1.31 -7.68
C ALA A 76 2.26 1.95 -8.99
N ALA A 77 1.26 2.82 -8.88
CA ALA A 77 0.70 3.53 -10.03
C ALA A 77 1.74 4.45 -10.70
N ALA A 78 2.52 5.19 -9.92
CA ALA A 78 3.60 6.03 -10.43
C ALA A 78 4.68 5.21 -11.16
N GLN A 79 5.07 4.06 -10.61
CA GLN A 79 5.97 3.12 -11.27
C GLN A 79 5.37 2.58 -12.58
N GLY A 80 4.07 2.27 -12.60
CA GLY A 80 3.37 1.85 -13.82
C GLY A 80 3.43 2.90 -14.94
N VAL A 81 3.16 4.17 -14.62
CA VAL A 81 3.28 5.29 -15.57
C VAL A 81 4.72 5.46 -16.05
N ALA A 82 5.70 5.34 -15.16
CA ALA A 82 7.11 5.42 -15.52
C ALA A 82 7.51 4.29 -16.48
N ALA A 83 7.11 3.04 -16.21
CA ALA A 83 7.39 1.89 -17.07
C ALA A 83 6.81 2.07 -18.49
N ALA A 84 5.57 2.56 -18.58
CA ALA A 84 4.95 2.88 -19.87
C ALA A 84 5.72 3.98 -20.63
N THR A 85 6.14 5.03 -19.91
CA THR A 85 6.90 6.16 -20.47
C THR A 85 8.26 5.71 -21.01
N TYR A 86 8.99 4.88 -20.25
CA TYR A 86 10.27 4.33 -20.71
C TYR A 86 10.10 3.43 -21.92
N THR A 87 9.05 2.60 -21.96
CA THR A 87 8.73 1.74 -23.11
C THR A 87 8.46 2.58 -24.36
N ALA A 88 7.62 3.61 -24.26
CA ALA A 88 7.31 4.51 -25.38
C ALA A 88 8.57 5.25 -25.87
N THR A 89 9.40 5.73 -24.94
CA THR A 89 10.66 6.42 -25.26
C THR A 89 11.64 5.51 -26.00
N ASP A 90 11.76 4.24 -25.57
CA ASP A 90 12.62 3.25 -26.24
C ASP A 90 12.13 2.95 -27.67
N ILE A 91 10.81 2.85 -27.88
CA ILE A 91 10.21 2.68 -29.22
C ILE A 91 10.53 3.88 -30.12
N VAL A 92 10.33 5.11 -29.63
CA VAL A 92 10.62 6.33 -30.40
C VAL A 92 12.10 6.39 -30.78
N ASN A 93 13.00 6.16 -29.82
CA ASN A 93 14.44 6.18 -30.07
C ASN A 93 14.84 5.12 -31.11
N LYS A 94 14.33 3.88 -31.01
CA LYS A 94 14.58 2.83 -32.01
C LYS A 94 14.05 3.20 -33.39
N ALA A 95 12.88 3.81 -33.48
CA ALA A 95 12.31 4.27 -34.74
C ALA A 95 13.14 5.41 -35.36
N THR A 96 13.63 6.35 -34.55
CA THR A 96 14.52 7.44 -35.00
C THR A 96 15.87 6.92 -35.47
N LEU A 97 16.45 5.92 -34.79
CA LEU A 97 17.71 5.29 -35.23
C LEU A 97 17.56 4.45 -36.52
N ALA A 98 16.34 4.06 -36.88
CA ALA A 98 16.05 3.28 -38.09
C ALA A 98 15.81 4.15 -39.34
N LEU A 99 15.81 5.48 -39.20
CA LEU A 99 15.71 6.46 -40.28
C LEU A 99 17.09 6.97 -40.70
#